data_AF-A0A6A6WMW6-F1
#
_entry.id   AF-A0A6A6WMW6-F1
#
_cell.length_a   1.000
_cell.length_b   1.000
_cell.length_c   1.000
_cell.angle_alpha   90.00
_cell.angle_beta   90.00
_cell.angle_gamma   90.00
#
_symmetry.space_group_name_H-M   'P 1'
#
loop_
_entity.id
_entity.type
_entity.pdbx_description
1 polymer ?
#
loop_
_entity_poly.entity_id
_entity_poly.type
_entity_poly.pdbx_seq_one_letter_code
_entity_poly.pdbx_strand_id
1 'polypeptide(L)'
;MTRHAPKISSSSSNHGRYQDHSFHQRATTPSTNQISRQDSFLSNRDRDHAQRKPKDFSHPVSCFYWDHGGCGKSDEECWYAHYHTGNPGKCPIKQADGTVVAGKNADASLSLDQRERAVAQREQDVQTGRKKIIDQGREIQQEKRRMELELRHRKNEIQQILAQSMHELKSTRSELGKFPRTIETQICTEKMDQLHQKLFCIYTNYVER
;
A
#
# COMPACT_ATOMS: atom_id res chain seq x y z
N MET A 1 -8.56 -4.17 -43.16
CA MET A 1 -8.28 -4.54 -41.76
C MET A 1 -8.44 -3.31 -40.88
N THR A 2 -9.68 -3.03 -40.47
CA THR A 2 -10.09 -1.84 -39.72
C THR A 2 -9.92 -2.10 -38.22
N ARG A 3 -9.03 -1.33 -37.57
CA ARG A 3 -8.77 -1.42 -36.12
C ARG A 3 -9.84 -0.61 -35.39
N HIS A 4 -10.68 -1.28 -34.60
CA HIS A 4 -11.63 -0.62 -33.70
C HIS A 4 -10.91 -0.17 -32.43
N ALA A 5 -11.07 1.10 -32.06
CA ALA A 5 -10.59 1.68 -30.81
C ALA A 5 -11.50 1.29 -29.62
N PRO A 6 -10.95 1.11 -28.41
CA PRO A 6 -11.73 0.75 -27.24
C PRO A 6 -12.49 1.97 -26.67
N LYS A 7 -13.78 1.77 -26.40
CA LYS A 7 -14.63 2.72 -25.66
C LYS A 7 -14.28 2.69 -24.19
N ILE A 8 -13.81 3.81 -23.65
CA ILE A 8 -13.54 4.00 -22.23
C ILE A 8 -14.85 4.43 -21.57
N SER A 9 -15.46 3.54 -20.78
CA SER A 9 -16.65 3.84 -19.99
C SER A 9 -16.26 4.62 -18.74
N SER A 10 -16.78 5.83 -18.63
CA SER A 10 -16.70 6.73 -17.49
C SER A 10 -17.49 6.18 -16.30
N SER A 11 -16.79 5.61 -15.32
CA SER A 11 -17.37 5.21 -14.04
C SER A 11 -17.54 6.43 -13.12
N SER A 12 -18.79 6.62 -12.71
CA SER A 12 -19.28 7.72 -11.88
C SER A 12 -18.65 7.74 -10.49
N SER A 13 -18.35 8.96 -10.05
CA SER A 13 -17.84 9.34 -8.73
C SER A 13 -18.74 8.86 -7.59
N ASN A 14 -18.20 7.99 -6.73
CA ASN A 14 -18.81 7.64 -5.46
C ASN A 14 -18.32 8.62 -4.39
N HIS A 15 -19.16 9.60 -4.02
CA HIS A 15 -18.92 10.46 -2.87
C HIS A 15 -19.12 9.66 -1.57
N GLY A 16 -18.05 9.00 -1.12
CA GLY A 16 -17.96 8.38 0.19
C GLY A 16 -17.89 9.42 1.30
N ARG A 17 -19.03 9.60 1.97
CA ARG A 17 -19.28 10.35 3.19
C ARG A 17 -18.30 9.92 4.29
N TYR A 18 -17.25 10.69 4.55
CA TYR A 18 -16.37 10.52 5.71
C TYR A 18 -17.20 10.79 6.98
N GLN A 19 -17.50 9.73 7.73
CA GLN A 19 -17.98 9.86 9.10
C GLN A 19 -16.78 10.08 10.01
N ASP A 20 -16.76 11.25 10.65
CA ASP A 20 -15.79 11.68 11.63
C ASP A 20 -16.01 10.89 12.93
N HIS A 21 -15.23 9.82 13.11
CA HIS A 21 -15.20 9.07 14.37
C HIS A 21 -14.24 9.77 15.34
N SER A 22 -14.81 10.70 16.10
CA SER A 22 -14.20 11.32 17.28
C SER A 22 -13.65 10.24 18.22
N PHE A 23 -12.32 10.13 18.25
CA PHE A 23 -11.55 9.23 19.10
C PHE A 23 -11.65 9.72 20.56
N HIS A 24 -12.60 9.21 21.33
CA HIS A 24 -12.52 9.25 22.79
C HIS A 24 -11.47 8.23 23.25
N GLN A 25 -10.28 8.71 23.57
CA GLN A 25 -9.28 7.94 24.29
C GLN A 25 -9.76 7.70 25.73
N ARG A 26 -10.48 6.60 25.97
CA ARG A 26 -10.59 6.04 27.32
C ARG A 26 -9.37 5.18 27.55
N ALA A 27 -8.51 5.62 28.47
CA ALA A 27 -7.43 4.84 29.03
C ALA A 27 -8.02 3.63 29.78
N THR A 28 -8.12 2.49 29.10
CA THR A 28 -8.33 1.19 29.74
C THR A 28 -6.98 0.60 30.09
N THR A 29 -6.73 0.45 31.38
CA THR A 29 -5.58 -0.28 31.93
C THR A 29 -5.60 -1.74 31.46
N PRO A 30 -4.43 -2.37 31.22
CA PRO A 30 -4.36 -3.76 30.80
C PRO A 30 -4.62 -4.67 32.01
N SER A 31 -5.79 -5.32 32.03
CA SER A 31 -6.12 -6.38 32.98
C SER A 31 -5.48 -7.70 32.52
N THR A 32 -4.33 -8.01 33.09
CA THR A 32 -3.45 -9.15 32.76
C THR A 32 -3.90 -10.48 33.38
N ASN A 33 -5.16 -10.92 33.29
CA ASN A 33 -5.51 -12.20 33.95
C ASN A 33 -6.69 -13.02 33.42
N GLN A 34 -6.96 -13.06 32.11
CA GLN A 34 -8.01 -13.95 31.55
C GLN A 34 -7.65 -14.70 30.24
N ILE A 35 -6.38 -15.06 30.02
CA ILE A 35 -5.98 -15.95 28.91
C ILE A 35 -5.65 -17.33 29.47
N SER A 36 -6.65 -18.17 29.73
CA SER A 36 -6.35 -19.57 30.10
C SER A 36 -7.47 -20.61 29.88
N ARG A 37 -8.52 -20.30 29.10
CA ARG A 37 -9.64 -21.26 28.93
C ARG A 37 -10.28 -21.36 27.54
N GLN A 38 -9.63 -20.89 26.47
CA GLN A 38 -10.19 -20.98 25.11
C GLN A 38 -9.44 -21.91 24.14
N ASP A 39 -8.36 -22.57 24.55
CA ASP A 39 -7.56 -23.42 23.64
C ASP A 39 -8.10 -24.84 23.42
N SER A 40 -9.27 -25.19 23.97
CA SER A 40 -9.81 -26.56 23.87
C SER A 40 -10.77 -26.78 22.68
N PHE A 41 -11.15 -25.75 21.91
CA PHE A 41 -12.12 -25.88 20.80
C PHE A 41 -11.53 -26.06 19.40
N LEU A 42 -10.20 -26.00 19.23
CA LEU A 42 -9.54 -26.23 17.93
C LEU A 42 -9.18 -27.71 17.66
N SER A 43 -9.47 -28.64 18.56
CA SER A 43 -8.82 -29.97 18.54
C SER A 43 -9.47 -31.07 17.68
N ASN A 44 -10.66 -30.86 17.10
CA ASN A 44 -11.33 -31.91 16.30
C ASN A 44 -11.33 -31.66 14.78
N ARG A 45 -11.38 -30.41 14.30
CA ARG A 45 -11.34 -30.15 12.85
C ARG A 45 -9.97 -30.43 12.22
N ASP A 46 -8.89 -30.26 12.98
CA ASP A 46 -7.52 -30.44 12.46
C ASP A 46 -7.13 -31.91 12.25
N ARG A 47 -7.81 -32.86 12.92
CA ARG A 47 -7.52 -34.29 12.75
C ARG A 47 -8.00 -34.82 11.40
N ASP A 48 -9.14 -34.35 10.91
CA ASP A 48 -9.67 -34.75 9.60
C ASP A 48 -8.83 -34.16 8.44
N HIS A 49 -8.13 -33.05 8.67
CA HIS A 49 -7.26 -32.42 7.67
C HIS A 49 -5.93 -33.16 7.50
N ALA A 50 -5.50 -33.95 8.47
CA ALA A 50 -4.29 -34.75 8.38
C ALA A 50 -4.41 -35.96 7.44
N GLN A 51 -5.63 -36.35 7.05
CA GLN A 51 -5.88 -37.55 6.22
C GLN A 51 -6.23 -37.25 4.76
N ARG A 52 -6.56 -36.00 4.41
CA ARG A 52 -6.90 -35.63 3.02
C ARG A 52 -5.63 -35.48 2.18
N LYS A 53 -5.62 -36.05 0.97
CA LYS A 53 -4.50 -35.89 0.05
C LYS A 53 -4.45 -34.43 -0.43
N PRO A 54 -3.27 -33.82 -0.60
CA PRO A 54 -3.13 -32.46 -1.12
C PRO A 54 -3.89 -32.19 -2.42
N LYS A 55 -4.08 -33.20 -3.27
CA LYS A 55 -4.89 -33.10 -4.49
C LYS A 55 -6.40 -32.92 -4.26
N ASP A 56 -6.88 -33.18 -3.04
CA ASP A 56 -8.30 -33.05 -2.66
C ASP A 56 -8.60 -31.70 -2.00
N PHE A 57 -7.62 -30.80 -1.87
CA PHE A 57 -7.81 -29.47 -1.30
C PHE A 57 -8.50 -28.53 -2.29
N SER A 58 -9.08 -27.44 -1.78
CA SER A 58 -9.67 -26.38 -2.63
C SER A 58 -8.68 -25.81 -3.63
N HIS A 59 -7.38 -25.87 -3.30
CA HIS A 59 -6.27 -25.50 -4.16
C HIS A 59 -5.32 -26.70 -4.26
N PRO A 60 -5.55 -27.61 -5.22
CA PRO A 60 -4.74 -28.81 -5.34
C PRO A 60 -3.31 -28.46 -5.74
N VAL A 61 -2.36 -29.28 -5.31
CA VAL A 61 -0.93 -29.12 -5.62
C VAL A 61 -0.55 -30.12 -6.71
N SER A 62 0.10 -29.62 -7.77
CA SER A 62 0.52 -30.46 -8.91
C SER A 62 1.69 -31.37 -8.50
N CYS A 63 1.68 -32.61 -8.97
CA CYS A 63 2.77 -33.56 -8.72
C CYS A 63 4.04 -33.13 -9.48
N PHE A 64 5.11 -32.83 -8.74
CA PHE A 64 6.38 -32.38 -9.31
C PHE A 64 6.95 -33.36 -10.35
N TYR A 65 6.95 -34.66 -10.05
CA TYR A 65 7.50 -35.69 -10.94
C TYR A 65 6.67 -35.89 -12.21
N TRP A 66 5.34 -35.78 -12.11
CA TRP A 66 4.46 -35.85 -13.28
C TRP A 66 4.70 -34.67 -14.22
N ASP A 67 4.81 -33.46 -13.66
CA ASP A 67 5.07 -32.21 -14.39
C ASP A 67 6.45 -32.22 -15.10
N HIS A 68 7.41 -32.99 -14.59
CA HIS A 68 8.79 -33.07 -15.11
C HIS A 68 9.12 -34.38 -15.86
N GLY A 69 8.11 -35.10 -16.36
CA GLY A 69 8.33 -36.17 -17.34
C GLY A 69 8.10 -37.60 -16.85
N GLY A 70 7.56 -37.80 -15.64
CA GLY A 70 7.01 -39.09 -15.25
C GLY A 70 6.90 -39.30 -13.74
N CYS A 71 5.68 -39.39 -13.23
CA CYS A 71 5.43 -39.99 -11.92
C CYS A 71 5.21 -41.49 -12.09
N GLY A 72 5.94 -42.32 -11.35
CA GLY A 72 5.76 -43.78 -11.38
C GLY A 72 4.53 -44.31 -10.63
N LYS A 73 3.74 -43.43 -10.00
CA LYS A 73 2.50 -43.78 -9.29
C LYS A 73 1.30 -43.56 -10.19
N SER A 74 0.22 -44.31 -10.00
CA SER A 74 -1.05 -43.98 -10.65
C SER A 74 -1.60 -42.65 -10.09
N ASP A 75 -2.55 -42.03 -10.81
CA ASP A 75 -3.17 -40.79 -10.34
C ASP A 75 -3.91 -41.01 -9.00
N GLU A 76 -4.51 -42.18 -8.78
CA GLU A 76 -5.20 -42.53 -7.53
C GLU A 76 -4.23 -42.66 -6.34
N GLU A 77 -3.09 -43.32 -6.57
CA GLU A 77 -2.05 -43.58 -5.56
C GLU A 77 -1.22 -42.33 -5.23
N CYS A 78 -1.06 -41.41 -6.18
CA CYS A 78 -0.33 -40.18 -5.95
C CYS A 78 -1.09 -39.27 -4.98
N TRP A 79 -0.34 -38.62 -4.08
CA TRP A 79 -0.87 -37.64 -3.12
C TRP A 79 -1.12 -36.26 -3.76
N TYR A 80 -0.51 -36.02 -4.92
CA TYR A 80 -0.55 -34.78 -5.68
C TYR A 80 -1.29 -34.99 -7.00
N ALA A 81 -1.79 -33.91 -7.59
CA ALA A 81 -2.57 -33.96 -8.82
C ALA A 81 -1.68 -34.26 -10.05
N HIS A 82 -2.08 -35.19 -10.93
CA HIS A 82 -1.48 -35.41 -12.25
C HIS A 82 -2.14 -34.54 -13.34
N TYR A 83 -2.29 -33.25 -13.03
CA TYR A 83 -2.71 -32.19 -13.95
C TYR A 83 -2.16 -30.86 -13.46
N HIS A 84 -2.02 -29.86 -14.33
CA HIS A 84 -1.51 -28.55 -13.94
C HIS A 84 -2.55 -27.77 -13.11
N THR A 85 -2.21 -27.48 -11.85
CA THR A 85 -3.07 -26.75 -10.91
C THR A 85 -2.70 -25.28 -10.75
N GLY A 86 -1.61 -24.82 -11.40
CA GLY A 86 -0.99 -23.52 -11.16
C GLY A 86 -0.16 -23.43 -9.88
N ASN A 87 -0.20 -24.48 -9.04
CA ASN A 87 0.56 -24.59 -7.79
C ASN A 87 1.47 -25.83 -7.86
N PRO A 88 2.67 -25.73 -8.44
CA PRO A 88 3.58 -26.87 -8.53
C PRO A 88 4.04 -27.32 -7.14
N GLY A 89 4.06 -28.63 -6.92
CA GLY A 89 4.64 -29.23 -5.72
C GLY A 89 6.13 -28.91 -5.61
N LYS A 90 6.62 -28.77 -4.37
CA LYS A 90 8.05 -28.52 -4.13
C LYS A 90 8.89 -29.72 -4.57
N CYS A 91 10.05 -29.43 -5.15
CA CYS A 91 11.05 -30.44 -5.50
C CYS A 91 11.46 -31.22 -4.23
N PRO A 92 11.51 -32.57 -4.28
CA PRO A 92 12.05 -33.37 -3.20
C PRO A 92 13.49 -32.98 -2.87
N ILE A 93 13.81 -32.89 -1.58
CA ILE A 93 15.17 -32.57 -1.14
C ILE A 93 15.93 -33.89 -0.99
N LYS A 94 17.03 -34.03 -1.73
CA LYS A 94 17.97 -35.14 -1.56
C LYS A 94 18.88 -34.81 -0.37
N GLN A 95 18.89 -35.67 0.64
CA GLN A 95 19.82 -35.58 1.76
C GLN A 95 21.20 -36.13 1.37
N ALA A 96 22.22 -35.81 2.17
CA ALA A 96 23.61 -36.20 1.90
C ALA A 96 23.85 -37.72 1.94
N ASP A 97 22.98 -38.45 2.65
CA ASP A 97 22.94 -39.91 2.70
C ASP A 97 22.25 -40.54 1.47
N GLY A 98 21.77 -39.72 0.53
CA GLY A 98 21.01 -40.14 -0.64
C GLY A 98 19.52 -40.35 -0.39
N THR A 99 19.04 -40.18 0.85
CA THR A 99 17.62 -40.30 1.18
C THR A 99 16.84 -39.13 0.58
N VAL A 100 15.76 -39.43 -0.14
CA VAL A 100 14.90 -38.41 -0.73
C VAL A 100 13.73 -38.16 0.20
N VAL A 101 13.71 -37.02 0.87
CA VAL A 101 12.62 -36.65 1.78
C VAL A 101 11.73 -35.62 1.09
N ALA A 102 10.47 -36.00 0.87
CA ALA A 102 9.47 -35.10 0.32
C ALA A 102 8.81 -34.27 1.45
N GLY A 103 8.69 -32.95 1.22
CA GLY A 103 7.84 -32.08 2.03
C GLY A 103 8.42 -31.63 3.39
N LYS A 104 7.53 -31.41 4.37
CA LYS A 104 7.82 -30.83 5.70
C LYS A 104 8.87 -31.59 6.52
N ASN A 105 9.17 -32.83 6.15
CA ASN A 105 10.14 -33.68 6.86
C ASN A 105 11.59 -33.41 6.45
N ALA A 106 11.85 -32.64 5.38
CA ALA A 106 13.21 -32.29 5.00
C ALA A 106 13.92 -31.43 6.07
N ASP A 107 13.17 -30.62 6.82
CA ASP A 107 13.70 -29.81 7.93
C ASP A 107 13.97 -30.65 9.20
N ALA A 108 13.41 -31.86 9.28
CA ALA A 108 13.55 -32.73 10.45
C ALA A 108 14.92 -33.44 10.50
N SER A 109 15.68 -33.45 9.40
CA SER A 109 17.01 -34.08 9.34
C SER A 109 18.17 -33.19 9.75
N LEU A 110 17.91 -31.89 9.97
CA LEU A 110 18.93 -31.01 10.52
C LEU A 110 19.14 -31.35 12.00
N SER A 111 20.39 -31.32 12.47
CA SER A 111 20.66 -31.48 13.90
C SER A 111 19.94 -30.37 14.69
N LEU A 112 19.58 -30.63 15.94
CA LEU A 112 18.92 -29.63 16.78
C LEU A 112 19.71 -28.32 16.82
N ASP A 113 21.03 -28.38 16.93
CA ASP A 113 21.93 -27.22 16.91
C ASP A 113 21.91 -26.44 15.59
N GLN A 114 21.74 -27.12 14.46
CA GLN A 114 21.60 -26.46 13.15
C GLN A 114 20.25 -25.76 13.03
N ARG A 115 19.18 -26.41 13.52
CA ARG A 115 17.83 -25.83 13.55
C ARG A 115 17.77 -24.60 14.45
N GLU A 116 18.38 -24.67 15.63
CA GLU A 116 18.44 -23.55 16.57
C GLU A 116 19.17 -22.35 15.97
N ARG A 117 20.34 -22.56 15.35
CA ARG A 117 21.06 -21.49 14.64
C ARG A 117 20.25 -20.89 13.48
N ALA A 118 19.56 -21.72 12.71
CA ALA A 118 18.71 -21.25 11.61
C ALA A 118 17.49 -20.45 12.11
N VAL A 119 16.92 -20.80 13.27
CA VAL A 119 15.85 -20.02 13.91
C VAL A 119 16.41 -18.69 14.42
N ALA A 120 17.53 -18.70 15.14
CA ALA A 120 18.16 -17.49 15.66
C ALA A 120 18.52 -16.49 14.54
N GLN A 121 19.04 -16.98 13.41
CA GLN A 121 19.32 -16.13 12.24
C GLN A 121 18.04 -15.48 11.69
N ARG A 122 16.97 -16.27 11.52
CA ARG A 122 15.68 -15.74 11.04
C ARG A 122 15.09 -14.73 12.00
N GLU A 123 15.21 -14.95 13.31
CA GLU A 123 14.78 -13.98 14.32
C GLU A 123 15.57 -12.68 14.21
N GLN A 124 16.90 -12.75 14.04
CA GLN A 124 17.74 -11.58 13.82
C GLN A 124 17.37 -10.81 12.54
N ASP A 125 17.09 -11.52 11.45
CA ASP A 125 16.69 -10.92 10.18
C ASP A 125 15.33 -10.21 10.31
N VAL A 126 14.37 -10.85 11.00
CA VAL A 126 13.05 -10.25 11.29
C VAL A 126 13.19 -9.02 12.19
N GLN A 127 14.04 -9.06 13.22
CA GLN A 127 14.30 -7.90 14.08
C GLN A 127 14.92 -6.74 13.29
N THR A 128 15.89 -7.05 12.42
CA THR A 128 16.54 -6.07 11.55
C THR A 128 15.54 -5.47 10.56
N GLY A 129 14.70 -6.29 9.94
CA GLY A 129 13.62 -5.84 9.06
C GLY A 129 12.62 -4.94 9.79
N ARG A 130 12.20 -5.32 11.00
CA ARG A 130 11.31 -4.52 11.85
C ARG A 130 11.91 -3.15 12.16
N LYS A 131 13.19 -3.10 12.52
CA LYS A 131 13.89 -1.83 12.78
C LYS A 131 13.89 -0.93 11.54
N LYS A 132 14.22 -1.48 10.36
CA LYS A 132 14.19 -0.73 9.09
C LYS A 132 12.82 -0.14 8.79
N ILE A 133 11.75 -0.91 8.99
CA ILE A 133 10.37 -0.43 8.78
C ILE A 133 10.02 0.72 9.75
N ILE A 134 10.45 0.61 11.02
CA ILE A 134 10.23 1.68 12.01
C ILE A 134 10.99 2.96 11.61
N ASP A 135 12.24 2.83 11.19
CA ASP A 135 13.08 3.96 10.78
C ASP A 135 12.52 4.63 9.51
N GLN A 136 12.11 3.85 8.50
CA GLN A 136 11.41 4.35 7.32
C GLN A 136 10.09 5.06 7.68
N GLY A 137 9.33 4.51 8.63
CA GLY A 137 8.12 5.16 9.12
C GLY A 137 8.38 6.53 9.76
N ARG A 138 9.51 6.69 10.46
CA ARG A 138 9.94 7.97 11.03
C ARG A 138 10.35 8.96 9.94
N GLU A 139 11.11 8.51 8.94
CA GLU A 139 11.52 9.34 7.80
C GLU A 139 10.30 9.87 7.02
N ILE A 140 9.35 9.00 6.68
CA ILE A 140 8.10 9.40 6.01
C ILE A 140 7.33 10.42 6.86
N GLN A 141 7.29 10.23 8.18
CA GLN A 141 6.60 11.17 9.07
C GLN A 141 7.31 12.53 9.14
N GLN A 142 8.63 12.56 9.13
CA GLN A 142 9.41 13.81 9.07
C GLN A 142 9.19 14.53 7.75
N GLU A 143 9.23 13.80 6.64
CA GLU A 143 8.97 14.33 5.30
C GLU A 143 7.57 14.95 5.19
N LYS A 144 6.56 14.24 5.71
CA LYS A 144 5.19 14.76 5.79
C LYS A 144 5.12 16.08 6.54
N ARG A 145 5.78 16.19 7.71
CA ARG A 145 5.82 17.44 8.49
C ARG A 145 6.52 18.56 7.73
N ARG A 146 7.59 18.25 7.00
CA ARG A 146 8.32 19.21 6.16
C ARG A 146 7.40 19.79 5.08
N MET A 147 6.71 18.90 4.35
CA MET A 147 5.78 19.29 3.30
C MET A 147 4.59 20.09 3.84
N GLU A 148 4.05 19.72 5.01
CA GLU A 148 2.97 20.48 5.67
C GLU A 148 3.39 21.90 6.06
N LEU A 149 4.63 22.09 6.53
CA LEU A 149 5.17 23.40 6.84
C LEU A 149 5.35 24.25 5.57
N GLU A 150 5.84 23.65 4.50
CA GLU A 150 6.00 24.33 3.21
C GLU A 150 4.64 24.79 2.65
N LEU A 151 3.63 23.91 2.65
CA LEU A 151 2.28 24.27 2.21
C LEU A 151 1.69 25.40 3.07
N ARG A 152 1.93 25.39 4.38
CA ARG A 152 1.52 26.48 5.28
C ARG A 152 2.19 27.80 4.91
N HIS A 153 3.49 27.77 4.62
CA HIS A 153 4.22 28.96 4.19
C HIS A 153 3.67 29.52 2.88
N ARG A 154 3.53 28.68 1.84
CA ARG A 154 2.96 29.08 0.55
C ARG A 154 1.54 29.63 0.69
N LYS A 155 0.72 29.03 1.54
CA LYS A 155 -0.63 29.55 1.84
C LYS A 155 -0.57 30.97 2.41
N ASN A 156 0.33 31.21 3.34
CA ASN A 156 0.50 32.54 3.95
C ASN A 156 0.99 33.56 2.92
N GLU A 157 1.93 33.18 2.03
CA GLU A 157 2.39 34.04 0.93
C GLU A 157 1.25 34.44 -0.01
N ILE A 158 0.42 33.47 -0.43
CA ILE A 158 -0.74 33.74 -1.29
C ILE A 158 -1.73 34.68 -0.58
N GLN A 159 -1.99 34.47 0.71
CA GLN A 159 -2.85 35.35 1.50
C GLN A 159 -2.29 36.77 1.58
N GLN A 160 -0.98 36.92 1.72
CA GLN A 160 -0.31 38.22 1.74
C GLN A 160 -0.43 38.95 0.39
N ILE A 161 -0.19 38.24 -0.72
CA ILE A 161 -0.35 38.78 -2.08
C ILE A 161 -1.80 39.25 -2.29
N LEU A 162 -2.78 38.43 -1.91
CA LEU A 162 -4.20 38.80 -2.01
C LEU A 162 -4.53 40.05 -1.19
N ALA A 163 -4.01 40.15 0.04
CA ALA A 163 -4.22 41.32 0.88
C ALA A 163 -3.61 42.59 0.28
N GLN A 164 -2.40 42.49 -0.30
CA GLN A 164 -1.72 43.59 -0.99
C GLN A 164 -2.51 44.04 -2.23
N SER A 165 -2.92 43.12 -3.10
CA SER A 165 -3.72 43.46 -4.28
C SER A 165 -5.06 44.10 -3.90
N MET A 166 -5.71 43.62 -2.85
CA MET A 166 -6.95 44.24 -2.34
C MET A 166 -6.72 45.66 -1.82
N HIS A 167 -5.57 45.93 -1.21
CA HIS A 167 -5.20 47.28 -0.77
C HIS A 167 -4.95 48.21 -1.96
N GLU A 168 -4.19 47.76 -2.96
CA GLU A 168 -3.93 48.50 -4.21
C GLU A 168 -5.23 48.84 -4.97
N LEU A 169 -6.16 47.89 -5.07
CA LEU A 169 -7.47 48.12 -5.69
C LEU A 169 -8.29 49.17 -4.95
N LYS A 170 -8.27 49.17 -3.61
CA LYS A 170 -8.93 50.21 -2.82
C LYS A 170 -8.29 51.58 -3.02
N SER A 171 -6.96 51.64 -3.05
CA SER A 171 -6.21 52.88 -3.31
C SER A 171 -6.55 53.46 -4.68
N THR A 172 -6.48 52.63 -5.73
CA THR A 172 -6.75 53.07 -7.11
C THR A 172 -8.21 53.48 -7.31
N ARG A 173 -9.18 52.80 -6.68
CA ARG A 173 -10.58 53.22 -6.68
C ARG A 173 -10.77 54.62 -6.07
N SER A 174 -10.03 54.94 -5.00
CA SER A 174 -10.12 56.27 -4.38
C SER A 174 -9.54 57.38 -5.26
N GLU A 175 -8.59 57.06 -6.14
CA GLU A 175 -8.02 57.99 -7.11
C GLU A 175 -8.92 58.18 -8.33
N LEU A 176 -9.54 57.10 -8.84
CA LEU A 176 -10.42 57.14 -10.00
C LEU A 176 -11.67 58.02 -9.77
N GLY A 177 -12.17 58.12 -8.53
CA GLY A 177 -13.25 59.04 -8.18
C GLY A 177 -12.95 60.53 -8.44
N LYS A 178 -11.72 60.88 -8.83
CA LYS A 178 -11.29 62.24 -9.18
C LYS A 178 -11.30 62.52 -10.69
N PHE A 179 -11.51 61.51 -11.55
CA PHE A 179 -11.39 61.62 -13.00
C PHE A 179 -12.73 61.52 -13.76
N PRO A 180 -12.86 62.13 -14.95
CA PRO A 180 -14.03 61.96 -15.82
C PRO A 180 -14.23 60.50 -16.27
N ARG A 181 -15.49 60.05 -16.32
CA ARG A 181 -15.90 58.65 -16.60
C ARG A 181 -15.33 58.00 -17.88
N THR A 182 -14.88 58.80 -18.84
CA THR A 182 -14.31 58.27 -20.10
C THR A 182 -12.90 57.72 -19.94
N ILE A 183 -12.11 58.19 -18.98
CA ILE A 183 -10.74 57.71 -18.74
C ILE A 183 -10.73 56.44 -17.87
N GLU A 184 -11.78 56.23 -17.06
CA GLU A 184 -11.92 55.06 -16.18
C GLU A 184 -11.92 53.71 -16.92
N THR A 185 -12.50 53.65 -18.12
CA THR A 185 -12.66 52.37 -18.84
C THR A 185 -11.34 51.83 -19.42
N GLN A 186 -10.48 52.69 -19.97
CA GLN A 186 -9.17 52.28 -20.48
C GLN A 186 -8.23 51.80 -19.37
N ILE A 187 -8.22 52.50 -18.22
CA ILE A 187 -7.37 52.12 -17.09
C ILE A 187 -7.81 50.76 -16.52
N CYS A 188 -9.11 50.47 -16.49
CA CYS A 188 -9.64 49.21 -16.00
C CYS A 188 -9.26 48.00 -16.87
N THR A 189 -9.30 48.12 -18.20
CA THR A 189 -8.96 47.00 -19.10
C THR A 189 -7.47 46.64 -19.01
N GLU A 190 -6.59 47.65 -19.00
CA GLU A 190 -5.15 47.42 -18.98
C GLU A 190 -4.68 46.79 -17.66
N LYS A 191 -5.28 47.21 -16.52
CA LYS A 191 -5.01 46.58 -15.23
C LYS A 191 -5.55 45.16 -15.10
N MET A 192 -6.71 44.86 -15.72
CA MET A 192 -7.24 43.49 -15.76
C MET A 192 -6.33 42.54 -16.54
N ASP A 193 -5.78 42.99 -17.67
CA ASP A 193 -4.84 42.17 -18.45
C ASP A 193 -3.53 41.90 -17.69
N GLN A 194 -2.99 42.91 -16.98
CA GLN A 194 -1.82 42.71 -16.11
C GLN A 194 -2.11 41.71 -14.98
N LEU A 195 -3.31 41.75 -14.40
CA LEU A 195 -3.75 40.78 -13.39
C LEU A 195 -3.87 39.37 -13.96
N HIS A 196 -4.48 39.21 -15.14
CA HIS A 196 -4.57 37.92 -15.83
C HIS A 196 -3.19 37.35 -16.14
N GLN A 197 -2.26 38.16 -16.62
CA GLN A 197 -0.91 37.71 -16.97
C GLN A 197 -0.13 37.27 -15.72
N LYS A 198 -0.26 37.98 -14.59
CA LYS A 198 0.33 37.57 -13.31
C LYS A 198 -0.27 36.25 -12.81
N LEU A 199 -1.60 36.11 -12.85
CA LEU A 199 -2.28 34.87 -12.43
C LEU A 199 -1.89 33.68 -13.32
N PHE A 200 -1.76 33.89 -14.63
CA PHE A 200 -1.32 32.87 -15.57
C PHE A 200 0.10 32.39 -15.26
N CYS A 201 1.05 33.31 -15.01
CA CYS A 201 2.41 32.94 -14.60
C CYS A 201 2.46 32.16 -13.29
N ILE A 202 1.60 32.48 -12.32
CA ILE A 202 1.52 31.72 -11.06
C ILE A 202 0.99 30.31 -11.33
N TYR A 203 -0.03 30.17 -12.17
CA TYR A 203 -0.64 28.89 -12.50
C TYR A 203 0.31 27.96 -13.28
N THR A 204 1.03 28.46 -14.28
CA THR A 204 1.97 27.63 -15.05
C THR A 204 3.12 27.12 -14.20
N ASN A 205 3.68 27.96 -13.32
CA ASN A 205 4.70 27.54 -12.35
C ASN A 205 4.18 26.50 -11.33
N TYR A 206 2.87 26.44 -11.10
CA TYR A 206 2.25 25.42 -10.23
C TYR A 206 2.09 24.08 -10.94
N VAL A 207 1.80 24.06 -12.24
CA VAL A 207 1.57 22.82 -13.00
C VAL A 207 2.88 22.11 -13.37
N GLU A 208 3.97 22.86 -13.54
CA GLU A 208 5.28 22.30 -13.93
C GLU A 208 6.11 21.76 -12.75
N ARG A 209 5.65 21.92 -11.50
CA ARG A 209 6.34 21.47 -10.28
C ARG A 209 5.60 20.34 -9.59
#